data_AF-A0A4V1XT14-F1
#
_entry.id   AF-A0A4V1XT14-F1
#
_cell.length_a   1.000
_cell.length_b   1.000
_cell.length_c   1.000
_cell.angle_alpha   90.00
_cell.angle_beta   90.00
_cell.angle_gamma   90.00
#
_symmetry.space_group_name_H-M   'P 1'
#
loop_
_entity.id
_entity.type
_entity.pdbx_description
1 polymer ?
#
loop_
_entity_poly.entity_id
_entity_poly.type
_entity_poly.pdbx_seq_one_letter_code
_entity_poly.pdbx_strand_id
1 'polypeptide(L)' 'MAEFSAYIRNEGIRENGVVVDIGGSTGNAVIAITEAFPHFKLVVQDLPANADNRRKMLDSSPDKASLAARITF' A
#
# COMPACT_ATOMS: atom_id res chain seq x y z
N MET A 1 -12.49 -2.79 -6.30
CA MET A 1 -12.05 -2.79 -4.88
C MET A 1 -12.95 -3.62 -3.96
N ALA A 2 -14.28 -3.55 -4.11
CA ALA A 2 -15.20 -4.33 -3.26
C ALA A 2 -14.95 -5.86 -3.30
N GLU A 3 -14.76 -6.45 -4.48
CA GLU A 3 -14.46 -7.89 -4.63
C GLU A 3 -13.11 -8.30 -4.02
N PHE A 4 -12.05 -7.53 -4.28
CA PHE A 4 -10.74 -7.75 -3.68
C PHE A 4 -10.82 -7.69 -2.14
N SER A 5 -11.56 -6.71 -1.62
CA SER A 5 -11.74 -6.56 -0.18
C SER A 5 -12.50 -7.74 0.45
N ALA A 6 -13.51 -8.28 -0.26
CA ALA A 6 -14.24 -9.47 0.17
C ALA A 6 -13.37 -10.73 0.12
N TYR A 7 -12.56 -10.89 -0.93
CA TYR A 7 -11.61 -12.00 -1.07
C TYR A 7 -10.59 -12.03 0.08
N ILE A 8 -9.96 -10.89 0.38
CA ILE A 8 -8.97 -10.77 1.47
C ILE A 8 -9.57 -11.14 2.85
N ARG A 9 -10.83 -10.75 3.10
CA ARG A 9 -11.54 -11.13 4.34
C ARG A 9 -11.86 -12.63 4.39
N ASN A 10 -12.15 -13.25 3.25
CA ASN A 10 -12.58 -14.65 3.17
C ASN A 10 -11.40 -15.65 3.22
N GLU A 11 -10.21 -15.24 2.77
CA GLU A 11 -8.98 -16.05 2.74
C GLU A 11 -8.19 -16.04 4.06
N GLY A 12 -8.66 -15.34 5.10
CA GLY A 12 -8.03 -15.35 6.42
C GLY A 12 -6.66 -14.69 6.48
N ILE A 13 -6.43 -13.62 5.71
CA ILE A 13 -5.20 -12.83 5.84
C ILE A 13 -5.10 -12.34 7.28
N ARG A 14 -4.02 -12.76 7.95
CA ARG A 14 -3.79 -12.51 9.37
C ARG A 14 -3.78 -11.00 9.65
N GLU A 15 -4.30 -10.61 10.81
CA GLU A 15 -4.10 -9.26 11.32
C GLU A 15 -2.61 -8.90 11.30
N ASN A 16 -2.28 -7.67 10.90
CA ASN A 16 -0.90 -7.22 10.71
C ASN A 16 -0.11 -7.95 9.62
N GLY A 17 -0.80 -8.62 8.69
CA GLY A 17 -0.21 -9.19 7.49
C GLY A 17 0.54 -8.16 6.65
N VAL A 18 1.56 -8.63 5.93
CA VAL A 18 2.34 -7.84 4.99
C VAL A 18 1.80 -8.08 3.59
N VAL A 19 1.43 -7.02 2.88
CA VAL A 19 1.03 -7.06 1.47
C VAL A 19 2.15 -6.44 0.64
N VAL A 20 2.59 -7.16 -0.39
CA VAL A 20 3.62 -6.69 -1.33
C VAL A 20 2.97 -6.38 -2.67
N ASP A 21 3.02 -5.11 -3.07
CA ASP A 21 2.55 -4.60 -4.36
C ASP A 21 3.73 -4.54 -5.34
N ILE A 22 3.77 -5.47 -6.31
CA ILE A 22 4.87 -5.59 -7.27
C ILE A 22 4.43 -4.96 -8.59
N GLY A 23 5.21 -3.99 -9.09
CA GLY A 23 4.92 -3.31 -10.36
C GLY A 23 3.70 -2.38 -10.30
N GLY A 24 3.38 -1.86 -9.11
CA GLY A 24 2.21 -1.01 -8.86
C GLY A 24 2.27 0.39 -9.49
N SER A 25 3.38 0.77 -10.12
CA SER A 25 3.64 2.06 -10.75
C SER A 25 3.37 3.22 -9.78
N THR A 26 2.37 4.06 -10.07
CA THR A 26 1.98 5.19 -9.21
C THR A 26 1.30 4.74 -7.91
N GLY A 27 0.88 3.48 -7.82
CA GLY A 27 0.56 2.90 -6.53
C GLY A 27 -0.85 3.08 -6.00
N ASN A 28 -1.79 3.40 -6.89
CA ASN A 28 -3.19 3.61 -6.53
C ASN A 28 -3.79 2.39 -5.81
N ALA A 29 -3.33 1.18 -6.14
CA ALA A 29 -3.74 -0.05 -5.47
C ALA A 29 -3.36 -0.04 -3.98
N VAL A 30 -2.09 0.23 -3.64
CA VAL A 30 -1.65 0.31 -2.24
C VAL A 30 -2.35 1.40 -1.44
N ILE A 31 -2.68 2.56 -2.03
CA ILE A 31 -3.42 3.60 -1.32
C ILE A 31 -4.80 3.08 -0.92
N ALA A 32 -5.54 2.52 -1.88
CA ALA A 32 -6.86 1.94 -1.62
C ALA A 32 -6.80 0.78 -0.59
N ILE A 33 -5.74 -0.02 -0.60
CA ILE A 33 -5.53 -1.08 0.40
C ILE A 33 -5.22 -0.49 1.78
N THR A 34 -4.43 0.58 1.86
CA THR A 34 -4.07 1.23 3.14
C THR A 34 -5.31 1.78 3.86
N GLU A 35 -6.24 2.34 3.09
CA GLU A 35 -7.52 2.88 3.56
C GLU A 35 -8.51 1.78 3.97
N ALA A 36 -8.67 0.76 3.12
CA ALA A 36 -9.62 -0.32 3.36
C ALA A 36 -9.19 -1.27 4.48
N PHE A 37 -7.87 -1.40 4.70
CA PHE A 37 -7.28 -2.34 5.65
C PHE A 37 -6.24 -1.64 6.52
N PRO A 38 -6.67 -0.87 7.55
CA PRO A 38 -5.78 -0.08 8.37
C PRO A 38 -4.78 -0.90 9.21
N HIS A 39 -5.01 -2.21 9.35
CA HIS A 39 -4.13 -3.12 10.07
C HIS A 39 -3.01 -3.71 9.23
N PHE A 40 -2.98 -3.52 7.90
CA PHE A 40 -1.90 -4.08 7.07
C PHE A 40 -0.64 -3.22 7.05
N LYS A 41 0.49 -3.90 6.89
CA LYS A 41 1.78 -3.33 6.50
C LYS A 41 1.96 -3.52 4.99
N LEU A 42 2.44 -2.50 4.31
CA LEU A 42 2.52 -2.48 2.86
C LEU A 42 3.96 -2.30 2.41
N VAL A 43 4.38 -3.12 1.45
CA VAL A 43 5.65 -2.99 0.75
C VAL A 43 5.34 -2.80 -0.72
N VAL A 44 5.96 -1.81 -1.35
CA VAL A 44 5.82 -1.54 -2.77
C VAL A 44 7.16 -1.82 -3.41
N GLN A 45 7.19 -2.70 -4.41
CA GLN A 45 8.40 -2.98 -5.17
C GLN A 45 8.16 -2.62 -6.64
N ASP A 46 9.03 -1.79 -7.19
CA ASP A 46 8.94 -1.35 -8.58
C ASP A 46 10.34 -1.04 -9.13
N LEU A 47 10.40 -0.63 -10.39
CA LEU A 47 11.59 -0.05 -10.99
C LEU A 47 12.07 1.16 -10.18
N PRO A 48 13.40 1.42 -10.12
CA PRO A 48 13.96 2.48 -9.28
C PRO A 48 13.30 3.85 -9.48
N ALA A 49 13.05 4.22 -10.74
CA ALA A 49 12.40 5.50 -11.07
C ALA A 49 10.98 5.62 -10.50
N ASN A 50 10.23 4.51 -10.42
CA ASN A 50 8.88 4.48 -9.89
C ASN A 50 8.89 4.53 -8.36
N ALA A 51 9.80 3.81 -7.71
CA ALA A 51 10.00 3.87 -6.26
C ALA A 51 10.39 5.30 -5.80
N ASP A 52 11.33 5.94 -6.50
CA ASP A 52 11.79 7.30 -6.19
C ASP A 52 10.68 8.34 -6.37
N ASN A 53 9.92 8.25 -7.47
CA ASN A 53 8.79 9.14 -7.73
C ASN A 53 7.73 9.00 -6.64
N ARG A 54 7.50 7.77 -6.17
CA ARG A 54 6.49 7.50 -5.17
C ARG A 54 6.89 7.97 -3.77
N ARG A 55 8.17 7.85 -3.41
CA ARG A 55 8.73 8.48 -2.21
C ARG A 55 8.45 9.99 -2.19
N LYS A 56 8.72 10.67 -3.31
CA LYS A 56 8.48 12.12 -3.46
C LYS A 56 6.99 12.48 -3.36
N MET A 57 6.11 11.69 -3.97
CA MET A 57 4.66 11.90 -3.87
C MET A 57 4.12 11.66 -2.45
N LEU A 58 4.69 10.69 -1.73
CA LEU A 58 4.34 10.48 -0.34
C LEU A 58 4.80 11.65 0.55
N ASP A 59 5.98 12.20 0.25
CA ASP A 59 6.52 13.35 0.96
C ASP A 59 5.67 14.62 0.81
N SER A 60 4.92 14.75 -0.28
CA SER A 60 4.01 15.89 -0.54
C SER A 60 2.56 15.64 -0.12
N SER A 61 2.22 14.45 0.39
CA SER A 61 0.86 14.11 0.82
C SER A 61 0.53 14.69 2.21
N PRO A 62 -0.69 15.24 2.43
CA PRO A 62 -1.14 15.67 3.76
C PRO A 62 -1.23 14.49 4.75
N ASP A 63 -1.43 13.27 4.27
CA ASP A 63 -1.55 12.05 5.10
C ASP A 63 -0.20 11.34 5.31
N LYS A 64 0.91 12.01 4.96
CA LYS A 64 2.27 11.48 5.04
C LYS A 64 2.57 10.75 6.35
N ALA A 65 2.21 11.33 7.49
CA ALA A 65 2.56 10.74 8.79
C ALA A 65 1.89 9.36 9.01
N SER A 66 0.63 9.21 8.59
CA SER A 66 -0.12 7.97 8.73
C SER A 66 0.31 6.92 7.70
N LEU A 67 0.57 7.36 6.47
CA LEU A 67 0.96 6.49 5.35
C LEU A 67 2.42 6.04 5.43
N ALA A 68 3.35 6.95 5.79
CA ALA A 68 4.78 6.65 5.89
C ALA A 68 5.13 5.70 7.04
N ALA A 69 4.29 5.60 8.06
CA ALA A 69 4.45 4.62 9.14
C ALA A 69 4.17 3.17 8.68
N ARG A 70 3.50 3.00 7.53
CA ARG A 70 2.92 1.73 7.10
C ARG A 70 3.36 1.25 5.72
N ILE A 71 3.91 2.16 4.89
CA ILE A 71 4.34 1.86 3.53
C ILE A 71 5.87 1.94 3.43
N THR A 72 6.47 0.86 2.95
CA THR A 72 7.89 0.79 2.56
C THR A 72 8.00 0.68 1.04
N PHE A 73 8.99 1.36 0.46
CA PHE A 73 9.38 1.27 -0.96
C PHE A 73 10.76 0.63 -1.07
#